data_AF-A0A6L7UKK7-F1
#
_entry.id   AF-A0A6L7UKK7-F1
#
_cell.length_a   1.000
_cell.length_b   1.000
_cell.length_c   1.000
_cell.angle_alpha   90.00
_cell.angle_beta   90.00
_cell.angle_gamma   90.00
#
_symmetry.space_group_name_H-M   'P 1'
#
loop_
_entity.id
_entity.type
_entity.pdbx_description
1 polymer ?
#
loop_
_entity_poly.entity_id
_entity_poly.type
_entity_poly.pdbx_seq_one_letter_code
_entity_poly.pdbx_strand_id
1 'polypeptide(L)'
;MADVARRLGYRPSFGQSVFALTRGNNFERQILADGGARLLPELVRHGVLPEGAKGLADLRVRMNGGPLPSLPAAIDATRHWLGVLAGQTDSRTPLPAIIASPTVRIPKGVMLPEAVLILDVLAVRYDQGPPPELIVGEIKTYADRGGHTDPHKLAVARAQAGLYLHALELVLAEMGCSHVRLRRKGFLVLTRPGSNFPSVRAGEDLRHQAERARRGFELLEAAARGLPPFSPVADDPVEAVMRAETEYSEACLRFCDRADQCHASAVVEGNPAVLGDEVRRFLGEVDLGRAVALLNGEDPRSAGERDLLRRLRRAGVGRP
;
A
#
# COMPACT_ATOMS: atom_id res chain seq x y z
N MET A 1 -6.20 16.78 -1.35
CA MET A 1 -7.58 16.26 -1.51
C MET A 1 -8.58 17.01 -0.65
N ALA A 2 -8.37 17.15 0.66
CA ALA A 2 -9.23 17.98 1.52
C ALA A 2 -9.43 19.42 0.99
N ASP A 3 -8.37 20.09 0.51
CA ASP A 3 -8.49 21.45 -0.07
C ASP A 3 -9.32 21.47 -1.35
N VAL A 4 -9.24 20.41 -2.16
CA VAL A 4 -10.04 20.23 -3.37
C VAL A 4 -11.53 20.11 -3.00
N ALA A 5 -11.87 19.26 -2.04
CA ALA A 5 -13.24 19.10 -1.58
C ALA A 5 -13.81 20.42 -1.01
N ARG A 6 -13.03 21.14 -0.19
CA ARG A 6 -13.45 22.45 0.33
C ARG A 6 -13.70 23.46 -0.79
N ARG A 7 -12.84 23.52 -1.81
CA ARG A 7 -13.02 24.44 -2.95
C ARG A 7 -14.23 24.09 -3.80
N LEU A 8 -14.62 22.82 -3.82
CA LEU A 8 -15.85 22.31 -4.45
C LEU A 8 -17.10 22.46 -3.56
N GLY A 9 -16.97 23.00 -2.34
CA GLY A 9 -18.08 23.18 -1.41
C GLY A 9 -18.45 21.94 -0.59
N TYR A 10 -17.66 20.86 -0.66
CA TYR A 10 -17.89 19.63 0.10
C TYR A 10 -17.09 19.62 1.41
N ARG A 11 -17.62 18.91 2.41
CA ARG A 11 -16.90 18.65 3.65
C ARG A 11 -15.96 17.46 3.42
N PRO A 12 -14.65 17.59 3.68
CA PRO A 12 -13.74 16.45 3.64
C PRO A 12 -14.25 15.37 4.58
N SER A 13 -14.47 14.18 4.03
CA SER A 13 -14.95 13.01 4.78
C SER A 13 -13.81 12.04 5.08
N PHE A 14 -12.63 12.25 4.48
CA PHE A 14 -11.47 11.44 4.73
C PHE A 14 -10.99 11.57 6.19
N GLY A 15 -11.18 10.49 6.93
CA GLY A 15 -10.60 10.29 8.24
C GLY A 15 -10.34 8.81 8.46
N GLN A 16 -9.07 8.42 8.57
CA GLN A 16 -8.78 7.12 9.18
C GLN A 16 -9.31 7.13 10.61
N SER A 17 -9.90 6.02 11.05
CA SER A 17 -10.37 5.87 12.42
C SER A 17 -9.25 6.25 13.39
N VAL A 18 -9.44 7.34 14.16
CA VAL A 18 -8.48 7.80 15.16
C VAL A 18 -8.13 6.67 16.12
N PHE A 19 -9.13 5.85 16.49
CA PHE A 19 -8.93 4.66 17.30
C PHE A 19 -8.00 3.62 16.64
N ALA A 20 -8.20 3.32 15.35
CA ALA A 20 -7.35 2.38 14.62
C ALA A 20 -5.90 2.88 14.51
N LEU A 21 -5.72 4.18 14.23
CA LEU A 21 -4.41 4.83 14.20
C LEU A 21 -3.72 4.79 15.56
N THR A 22 -4.40 5.24 16.61
CA THR A 22 -3.85 5.23 17.98
C THR A 22 -3.48 3.82 18.42
N ARG A 23 -4.33 2.83 18.12
CA ARG A 23 -4.03 1.42 18.42
C ARG A 23 -2.80 0.92 17.65
N GLY A 24 -2.69 1.25 16.37
CA GLY A 24 -1.52 0.97 15.53
C GLY A 24 -0.24 1.53 16.15
N ASN A 25 -0.22 2.84 16.38
CA ASN A 25 0.94 3.56 16.92
C ASN A 25 1.34 3.04 18.31
N ASN A 26 0.37 2.70 19.16
CA ASN A 26 0.66 2.14 20.49
C ASN A 26 1.24 0.73 20.40
N PHE A 27 0.74 -0.11 19.51
CA PHE A 27 1.29 -1.45 19.30
C PHE A 27 2.73 -1.37 18.76
N GLU A 28 2.95 -0.58 17.72
CA GLU A 28 4.28 -0.39 17.13
C GLU A 28 5.27 0.17 18.15
N ARG A 29 4.89 1.20 18.92
CA ARG A 29 5.74 1.75 19.99
C ARG A 29 6.12 0.69 21.03
N GLN A 30 5.18 -0.19 21.41
CA GLN A 30 5.45 -1.23 22.41
C GLN A 30 6.38 -2.34 21.90
N ILE A 31 6.30 -2.72 20.62
CA ILE A 31 7.15 -3.78 20.07
C ILE A 31 8.58 -3.29 19.79
N LEU A 32 8.76 -1.99 19.52
CA LEU A 32 10.06 -1.37 19.24
C LEU A 32 10.75 -0.80 20.50
N ALA A 33 10.02 -0.65 21.61
CA ALA A 33 10.56 -0.17 22.87
C ALA A 33 11.74 -1.01 23.38
N ASP A 34 12.60 -0.37 24.18
CA ASP A 34 13.74 -1.00 24.86
C ASP A 34 14.64 -1.80 23.91
N GLY A 35 14.91 -1.25 22.71
CA GLY A 35 15.73 -1.91 21.69
C GLY A 35 15.06 -3.13 21.05
N GLY A 36 13.72 -3.19 21.05
CA GLY A 36 12.96 -4.30 20.48
C GLY A 36 12.81 -5.49 21.43
N ALA A 37 12.84 -5.27 22.75
CA ALA A 37 12.83 -6.32 23.77
C ALA A 37 11.64 -7.30 23.64
N ARG A 38 10.52 -6.86 23.06
CA ARG A 38 9.37 -7.73 22.78
C ARG A 38 9.42 -8.41 21.41
N LEU A 39 9.96 -7.74 20.39
CA LEU A 39 9.97 -8.23 19.02
C LEU A 39 11.11 -9.22 18.78
N LEU A 40 12.32 -8.91 19.27
CA LEU A 40 13.52 -9.67 19.01
C LEU A 40 13.40 -11.15 19.44
N PRO A 41 12.91 -11.48 20.66
CA PRO A 41 12.76 -12.88 21.06
C PRO A 41 11.77 -13.67 20.18
N GLU A 42 10.73 -13.01 19.66
CA GLU A 42 9.77 -13.65 18.76
C GLU A 42 10.39 -13.93 17.38
N LEU A 43 11.15 -12.98 16.83
CA LEU A 43 11.85 -13.17 15.57
C LEU A 43 12.87 -14.30 15.65
N VAL A 44 13.58 -14.44 16.79
CA VAL A 44 14.49 -15.56 17.05
C VAL A 44 13.70 -16.87 17.18
N ARG A 45 12.66 -16.90 18.02
CA ARG A 45 11.84 -18.11 18.23
C ARG A 45 11.25 -18.67 16.95
N HIS A 46 10.85 -17.80 16.02
CA HIS A 46 10.27 -18.19 14.74
C HIS A 46 11.29 -18.35 13.60
N GLY A 47 12.60 -18.30 13.90
CA GLY A 47 13.67 -18.55 12.93
C GLY A 47 13.84 -17.46 11.87
N VAL A 48 13.32 -16.26 12.10
CA VAL A 48 13.58 -15.08 11.27
C VAL A 48 15.01 -14.58 11.51
N LEU A 49 15.39 -14.48 12.79
CA LEU A 49 16.72 -14.09 13.24
C LEU A 49 17.45 -15.28 13.89
N PRO A 50 18.79 -15.33 13.83
CA PRO A 50 19.57 -16.35 14.52
C PRO A 50 19.58 -16.13 16.04
N GLU A 51 19.94 -17.17 16.79
CA GLU A 51 20.19 -17.03 18.23
C GLU A 51 21.29 -15.98 18.51
N GLY A 52 21.15 -15.27 19.62
CA GLY A 52 22.08 -14.22 20.01
C GLY A 52 21.95 -12.92 19.21
N ALA A 53 20.97 -12.79 18.29
CA ALA A 53 20.62 -11.54 17.63
C ALA A 53 20.34 -10.41 18.61
N LYS A 54 20.90 -9.23 18.33
CA LYS A 54 20.85 -8.05 19.20
C LYS A 54 20.82 -6.78 18.36
N GLY A 55 20.32 -5.73 19.00
CA GLY A 55 20.32 -4.38 18.44
C GLY A 55 19.10 -4.09 17.58
N LEU A 56 18.64 -2.86 17.71
CA LEU A 56 17.58 -2.27 16.90
C LEU A 56 18.05 -0.87 16.50
N ALA A 57 18.03 -0.56 15.21
CA ALA A 57 18.13 0.81 14.72
C ALA A 57 16.73 1.36 14.48
N ASP A 58 16.39 2.45 15.16
CA ASP A 58 15.10 3.12 15.00
C ASP A 58 15.24 4.26 13.98
N LEU A 59 14.73 4.06 12.76
CA LEU A 59 14.76 5.04 11.67
C LEU A 59 13.43 5.80 11.53
N ARG A 60 12.53 5.69 12.52
CA ARG A 60 11.29 6.46 12.53
C ARG A 60 11.58 7.96 12.67
N VAL A 61 10.73 8.75 12.03
CA VAL A 61 10.71 10.20 12.22
C VAL A 61 10.06 10.56 13.56
N ARG A 62 10.38 11.74 14.11
CA ARG A 62 9.84 12.24 15.40
C ARG A 62 8.32 12.28 15.44
N MET A 63 7.68 12.63 14.31
CA MET A 63 6.22 12.62 14.18
C MET A 63 5.62 11.22 14.42
N ASN A 64 6.39 10.15 14.18
CA ASN A 64 6.00 8.76 14.37
C ASN A 64 6.68 8.14 15.62
N GLY A 65 7.20 8.97 16.53
CA GLY A 65 7.79 8.53 17.80
C GLY A 65 9.20 7.96 17.69
N GLY A 66 9.95 8.28 16.63
CA GLY A 66 11.37 7.94 16.47
C GLY A 66 12.33 9.11 16.68
N PRO A 67 13.65 8.88 16.46
CA PRO A 67 14.67 9.89 16.72
C PRO A 67 14.87 10.89 15.57
N LEU A 68 14.53 10.53 14.33
CA LEU A 68 14.94 11.30 13.15
C LEU A 68 14.06 12.53 12.90
N PRO A 69 14.63 13.67 12.49
CA PRO A 69 13.89 14.93 12.43
C PRO A 69 12.90 15.03 11.26
N SER A 70 13.11 14.29 10.18
CA SER A 70 12.35 14.46 8.93
C SER A 70 12.43 13.23 8.02
N LEU A 71 11.55 13.14 7.02
CA LEU A 71 11.58 12.08 6.00
C LEU A 71 12.89 12.07 5.19
N PRO A 72 13.44 13.21 4.72
CA PRO A 72 14.77 13.22 4.10
C PRO A 72 15.87 12.63 4.99
N ALA A 73 15.89 12.98 6.28
CA ALA A 73 16.86 12.41 7.22
C ALA A 73 16.68 10.90 7.40
N ALA A 74 15.45 10.39 7.37
CA ALA A 74 15.17 8.96 7.40
C ALA A 74 15.61 8.23 6.12
N ILE A 75 15.46 8.87 4.96
CA ILE A 75 15.97 8.35 3.68
C ILE A 75 17.50 8.27 3.71
N ASP A 76 18.17 9.34 4.14
CA ASP A 76 19.62 9.40 4.23
C ASP A 76 20.16 8.36 5.21
N ALA A 77 19.54 8.22 6.39
CA ALA A 77 19.90 7.22 7.38
C ALA A 77 19.72 5.78 6.85
N THR A 78 18.63 5.53 6.12
CA THR A 78 18.38 4.23 5.50
C THR A 78 19.42 3.92 4.42
N ARG A 79 19.72 4.87 3.53
CA ARG A 79 20.74 4.71 2.48
C ARG A 79 22.14 4.50 3.08
N HIS A 80 22.51 5.28 4.09
CA HIS A 80 23.77 5.09 4.80
C HIS A 80 23.87 3.67 5.38
N TRP A 81 22.82 3.20 6.03
CA TRP A 81 22.80 1.86 6.62
C TRP A 81 22.89 0.75 5.57
N LEU A 82 22.18 0.87 4.45
CA LEU A 82 22.30 -0.06 3.32
C LEU A 82 23.72 -0.05 2.72
N GLY A 83 24.38 1.11 2.67
CA GLY A 83 25.79 1.22 2.24
C GLY A 83 26.77 0.52 3.19
N VAL A 84 26.56 0.65 4.50
CA VAL A 84 27.33 -0.09 5.53
C VAL A 84 27.12 -1.59 5.37
N LEU A 85 25.87 -2.04 5.24
CA LEU A 85 25.52 -3.45 5.03
C LEU A 85 26.16 -4.02 3.76
N ALA A 86 26.22 -3.23 2.69
CA ALA A 86 26.83 -3.59 1.42
C ALA A 86 28.37 -3.56 1.44
N GLY A 87 29.00 -3.13 2.54
CA GLY A 87 30.45 -2.96 2.64
C GLY A 87 30.99 -1.75 1.87
N GLN A 88 30.12 -0.84 1.42
CA GLN A 88 30.51 0.41 0.74
C GLN A 88 30.95 1.50 1.73
N THR A 89 30.57 1.36 3.00
CA THR A 89 30.94 2.30 4.06
C THR A 89 31.56 1.52 5.20
N ASP A 90 32.77 1.91 5.59
CA ASP A 90 33.45 1.30 6.73
C ASP A 90 32.74 1.73 8.02
N SER A 91 32.33 0.77 8.84
CA SER A 91 31.67 1.01 10.12
C SER A 91 32.20 0.02 11.14
N ARG A 92 32.71 0.56 12.26
CA ARG A 92 33.12 -0.23 13.42
C ARG A 92 31.93 -0.65 14.28
N THR A 93 30.72 -0.18 13.95
CA THR A 93 29.49 -0.47 14.70
C THR A 93 28.88 -1.78 14.21
N PRO A 94 28.60 -2.74 15.10
CA PRO A 94 27.89 -3.97 14.74
C PRO A 94 26.56 -3.68 14.07
N LEU A 95 26.21 -4.45 13.04
CA LEU A 95 24.92 -4.34 12.39
C LEU A 95 23.80 -4.75 13.38
N PRO A 96 22.78 -3.90 13.59
CA PRO A 96 21.63 -4.27 14.41
C PRO A 96 20.81 -5.35 13.71
N ALA A 97 20.21 -6.25 14.50
CA ALA A 97 19.37 -7.32 13.97
C ALA A 97 18.01 -6.82 13.46
N ILE A 98 17.53 -5.66 13.92
CA ILE A 98 16.25 -5.06 13.53
C ILE A 98 16.48 -3.63 13.04
N ILE A 99 15.86 -3.26 11.92
CA ILE A 99 15.73 -1.87 11.47
C ILE A 99 14.26 -1.50 11.49
N ALA A 100 13.89 -0.56 12.36
CA ALA A 100 12.52 -0.08 12.46
C ALA A 100 12.30 1.10 11.50
N SER A 101 11.21 1.00 10.75
CA SER A 101 10.76 1.97 9.77
C SER A 101 11.80 2.56 8.80
N PRO A 102 12.61 1.72 8.12
CA PRO A 102 13.49 2.23 7.08
C PRO A 102 12.65 2.93 6.01
N THR A 103 13.09 4.12 5.63
CA THR A 103 12.39 4.97 4.67
C THR A 103 13.21 5.02 3.40
N VAL A 104 12.61 4.68 2.28
CA VAL A 104 13.28 4.66 0.98
C VAL A 104 12.61 5.61 0.01
N ARG A 105 13.42 6.14 -0.90
CA ARG A 105 12.94 6.86 -2.07
C ARG A 105 13.00 5.91 -3.25
N ILE A 106 11.87 5.68 -3.91
CA ILE A 106 11.84 4.85 -5.11
C ILE A 106 12.55 5.62 -6.24
N PRO A 107 13.63 5.08 -6.82
CA PRO A 107 14.39 5.77 -7.84
C PRO A 107 13.57 5.96 -9.11
N LYS A 108 13.53 7.20 -9.62
CA LYS A 108 12.97 7.68 -10.91
C LYS A 108 11.56 7.18 -11.30
N GLY A 109 10.67 8.12 -11.64
CA GLY A 109 9.57 7.92 -12.61
C GLY A 109 8.37 7.06 -12.21
N VAL A 110 8.48 6.15 -11.24
CA VAL A 110 7.41 5.19 -10.88
C VAL A 110 6.10 5.86 -10.46
N MET A 111 6.17 7.00 -9.78
CA MET A 111 5.09 7.95 -9.52
C MET A 111 5.73 9.34 -9.60
N LEU A 112 5.04 10.33 -10.18
CA LEU A 112 5.49 11.74 -10.31
C LEU A 112 6.27 12.27 -9.08
N PRO A 113 7.15 13.27 -9.26
CA PRO A 113 8.55 13.22 -8.82
C PRO A 113 8.75 12.64 -7.41
N GLU A 114 9.35 11.45 -7.37
CA GLU A 114 9.87 10.74 -6.18
C GLU A 114 8.83 10.23 -5.16
N ALA A 115 8.46 8.94 -5.28
CA ALA A 115 7.69 8.26 -4.23
C ALA A 115 8.58 7.95 -3.02
N VAL A 116 8.17 8.43 -1.83
CA VAL A 116 8.75 8.04 -0.54
C VAL A 116 7.93 6.91 0.05
N LEU A 117 8.58 5.81 0.41
CA LEU A 117 7.97 4.65 1.02
C LEU A 117 8.59 4.40 2.40
N ILE A 118 7.74 4.27 3.41
CA ILE A 118 8.14 3.87 4.76
C ILE A 118 7.80 2.39 4.90
N LEU A 119 8.82 1.57 5.11
CA LEU A 119 8.64 0.15 5.43
C LEU A 119 8.31 0.04 6.91
N ASP A 120 7.72 -1.07 7.36
CA ASP A 120 7.44 -1.25 8.79
C ASP A 120 8.70 -1.71 9.54
N VAL A 121 9.33 -2.79 9.08
CA VAL A 121 10.51 -3.37 9.74
C VAL A 121 11.35 -4.21 8.78
N LEU A 122 12.67 -4.19 8.97
CA LEU A 122 13.60 -5.16 8.38
C LEU A 122 14.27 -5.98 9.48
N ALA A 123 14.47 -7.27 9.22
CA ALA A 123 15.35 -8.13 9.99
C ALA A 123 16.64 -8.39 9.21
N VAL A 124 17.76 -8.41 9.94
CA VAL A 124 19.12 -8.52 9.39
C VAL A 124 19.73 -9.82 9.87
N ARG A 125 19.94 -10.74 8.93
CA ARG A 125 20.38 -12.09 9.22
C ARG A 125 21.84 -12.26 8.79
N TYR A 126 22.72 -12.55 9.76
CA TYR A 126 24.18 -12.55 9.57
C TYR A 126 24.84 -13.94 9.74
N ASP A 127 24.06 -15.00 9.98
CA ASP A 127 24.53 -16.38 10.21
C ASP A 127 24.75 -17.19 8.92
N GLN A 128 24.44 -16.64 7.75
CA GLN A 128 24.56 -17.34 6.45
C GLN A 128 25.82 -16.94 5.66
N GLY A 129 26.78 -16.29 6.32
CA GLY A 129 27.98 -15.72 5.70
C GLY A 129 27.73 -14.33 5.12
N PRO A 130 28.80 -13.60 4.74
CA PRO A 130 28.69 -12.28 4.13
C PRO A 130 28.29 -12.37 2.64
N PRO A 131 27.53 -11.39 2.10
CA PRO A 131 26.91 -10.28 2.83
C PRO A 131 25.65 -10.76 3.61
N PRO A 132 25.27 -10.08 4.71
CA PRO A 132 24.08 -10.43 5.47
C PRO A 132 22.81 -10.39 4.61
N GLU A 133 21.81 -11.19 5.00
CA GLU A 133 20.51 -11.24 4.32
C GLU A 133 19.50 -10.29 4.99
N LEU A 134 18.74 -9.57 4.16
CA LEU A 134 17.61 -8.75 4.58
C LEU A 134 16.30 -9.52 4.43
N ILE A 135 15.46 -9.38 5.44
CA ILE A 135 14.13 -9.98 5.49
C ILE A 135 13.12 -8.88 5.78
N VAL A 136 12.18 -8.69 4.87
CA VAL A 136 11.11 -7.70 5.01
C VAL A 136 10.04 -8.19 5.98
N GLY A 137 9.60 -7.31 6.87
CA GLY A 137 8.46 -7.53 7.75
C GLY A 137 7.39 -6.45 7.62
N GLU A 138 6.13 -6.86 7.82
CA GLU A 138 4.96 -5.98 7.95
C GLU A 138 4.37 -6.11 9.35
N ILE A 139 4.00 -4.99 9.97
CA ILE A 139 3.40 -4.92 11.30
C ILE A 139 1.92 -4.57 11.18
N LYS A 140 1.05 -5.42 11.73
CA LYS A 140 -0.41 -5.17 11.78
C LYS A 140 -1.00 -5.45 13.15
N THR A 141 -2.01 -4.68 13.52
CA THR A 141 -2.76 -4.86 14.78
C THR A 141 -3.85 -5.93 14.71
N TYR A 142 -3.82 -6.79 13.69
CA TYR A 142 -4.73 -7.92 13.59
C TYR A 142 -4.34 -8.98 14.63
N ALA A 143 -5.33 -9.65 15.22
CA ALA A 143 -5.05 -10.75 16.13
C ALA A 143 -4.71 -12.02 15.33
N ASP A 144 -3.57 -12.63 15.64
CA ASP A 144 -3.15 -13.91 15.09
C ASP A 144 -3.90 -15.05 15.77
N ARG A 145 -4.83 -15.67 15.05
CA ARG A 145 -5.72 -16.72 15.57
C ARG A 145 -5.25 -18.12 15.19
N GLY A 146 -3.93 -18.32 15.08
CA GLY A 146 -3.35 -19.67 14.92
C GLY A 146 -3.89 -20.46 13.72
N GLY A 147 -4.11 -19.79 12.59
CA GLY A 147 -4.72 -20.39 11.38
C GLY A 147 -6.12 -19.86 11.06
N HIS A 148 -6.83 -19.28 12.03
CA HIS A 148 -8.13 -18.64 11.83
C HIS A 148 -8.04 -17.11 11.64
N THR A 149 -6.84 -16.61 11.33
CA THR A 149 -6.65 -15.19 10.99
C THR A 149 -7.30 -14.94 9.64
N ASP A 150 -8.08 -13.87 9.54
CA ASP A 150 -8.78 -13.46 8.31
C ASP A 150 -7.85 -13.51 7.08
N PRO A 151 -8.11 -14.39 6.10
CA PRO A 151 -7.26 -14.57 4.93
C PRO A 151 -7.11 -13.29 4.11
N HIS A 152 -8.14 -12.44 4.07
CA HIS A 152 -8.08 -11.17 3.34
C HIS A 152 -7.09 -10.21 4.00
N LYS A 153 -7.12 -10.09 5.34
CA LYS A 153 -6.15 -9.26 6.09
C LYS A 153 -4.72 -9.73 5.91
N LEU A 154 -4.50 -11.06 5.91
CA LEU A 154 -3.18 -11.62 5.62
C LEU A 154 -2.74 -11.33 4.18
N ALA A 155 -3.64 -11.42 3.20
CA ALA A 155 -3.34 -11.11 1.81
C ALA A 155 -2.93 -9.63 1.63
N VAL A 156 -3.62 -8.70 2.30
CA VAL A 156 -3.27 -7.27 2.30
C VAL A 156 -1.90 -7.04 2.93
N ALA A 157 -1.64 -7.63 4.11
CA ALA A 157 -0.34 -7.48 4.78
C ALA A 157 0.83 -8.02 3.94
N ARG A 158 0.64 -9.18 3.27
CA ARG A 158 1.63 -9.71 2.31
C ARG A 158 1.81 -8.80 1.11
N ALA A 159 0.74 -8.18 0.62
CA ALA A 159 0.84 -7.26 -0.52
C ALA A 159 1.72 -6.05 -0.17
N GLN A 160 1.59 -5.50 1.04
CA GLN A 160 2.45 -4.43 1.55
C GLN A 160 3.91 -4.90 1.72
N ALA A 161 4.14 -6.06 2.34
CA ALA A 161 5.48 -6.63 2.45
C ALA A 161 6.13 -6.91 1.07
N GLY A 162 5.35 -7.36 0.08
CA GLY A 162 5.86 -7.55 -1.29
C GLY A 162 6.20 -6.25 -2.00
N LEU A 163 5.44 -5.18 -1.75
CA LEU A 163 5.78 -3.83 -2.20
C LEU A 163 7.11 -3.37 -1.60
N TYR A 164 7.31 -3.57 -0.29
CA TYR A 164 8.57 -3.25 0.39
C TYR A 164 9.76 -4.01 -0.17
N LEU A 165 9.59 -5.31 -0.43
CA LEU A 165 10.61 -6.15 -1.04
C LEU A 165 11.03 -5.58 -2.41
N HIS A 166 10.07 -5.30 -3.28
CA HIS A 166 10.37 -4.77 -4.60
C HIS A 166 10.98 -3.36 -4.55
N ALA A 167 10.49 -2.50 -3.66
CA ALA A 167 11.04 -1.17 -3.44
C ALA A 167 12.52 -1.22 -3.04
N LEU A 168 12.89 -2.12 -2.13
CA LEU A 168 14.29 -2.29 -1.72
C LEU A 168 15.16 -2.87 -2.84
N GLU A 169 14.65 -3.80 -3.65
CA GLU A 169 15.36 -4.31 -4.83
C GLU A 169 15.75 -3.14 -5.77
N LEU A 170 14.82 -2.21 -6.03
CA LEU A 170 15.09 -1.03 -6.87
C LEU A 170 16.11 -0.09 -6.23
N VAL A 171 15.97 0.19 -4.94
CA VAL A 171 16.87 1.10 -4.20
C VAL A 171 18.29 0.54 -4.14
N LEU A 172 18.44 -0.76 -3.87
CA LEU A 172 19.74 -1.41 -3.86
C LEU A 172 20.37 -1.46 -5.25
N ALA A 173 19.58 -1.70 -6.29
CA ALA A 173 20.07 -1.63 -7.67
C ALA A 173 20.56 -0.21 -8.03
N GLU A 174 19.81 0.82 -7.67
CA GLU A 174 20.19 2.23 -7.86
C GLU A 174 21.46 2.60 -7.09
N MET A 175 21.65 2.05 -5.89
CA MET A 175 22.86 2.24 -5.07
C MET A 175 24.06 1.36 -5.51
N GLY A 176 23.92 0.52 -6.55
CA GLY A 176 24.97 -0.44 -6.93
C GLY A 176 25.25 -1.51 -5.86
N CYS A 177 24.26 -1.79 -5.02
CA CYS A 177 24.32 -2.71 -3.88
C CYS A 177 23.56 -4.03 -4.11
N SER A 178 23.31 -4.42 -5.37
CA SER A 178 22.51 -5.61 -5.71
C SER A 178 23.07 -6.94 -5.18
N HIS A 179 24.33 -6.96 -4.71
CA HIS A 179 24.93 -8.11 -4.03
C HIS A 179 24.39 -8.32 -2.61
N VAL A 180 23.79 -7.31 -1.98
CA VAL A 180 23.05 -7.47 -0.72
C VAL A 180 21.88 -8.41 -0.95
N ARG A 181 21.83 -9.49 -0.18
CA ARG A 181 20.83 -10.54 -0.36
C ARG A 181 19.49 -10.12 0.25
N LEU A 182 18.44 -10.00 -0.56
CA LEU A 182 17.05 -9.93 -0.07
C LEU A 182 16.37 -11.29 -0.13
N ARG A 183 15.82 -11.73 0.99
CA ARG A 183 14.99 -12.94 1.02
C ARG A 183 13.62 -12.64 0.45
N ARG A 184 13.19 -13.49 -0.49
CA ARG A 184 11.81 -13.48 -1.01
C ARG A 184 10.77 -13.97 -0.01
N LYS A 185 11.21 -14.62 1.07
CA LYS A 185 10.37 -15.02 2.19
C LYS A 185 10.49 -13.96 3.28
N GLY A 186 9.40 -13.24 3.55
CA GLY A 186 9.32 -12.23 4.61
C GLY A 186 8.69 -12.77 5.89
N PHE A 187 8.24 -11.86 6.73
CA PHE A 187 7.46 -12.18 7.94
C PHE A 187 6.34 -11.15 8.20
N LEU A 188 5.36 -11.52 9.01
CA LEU A 188 4.34 -10.61 9.52
C LEU A 188 4.44 -10.56 11.05
N VAL A 189 4.27 -9.37 11.62
CA VAL A 189 4.13 -9.16 13.06
C VAL A 189 2.68 -8.78 13.33
N LEU A 190 1.98 -9.67 14.00
CA LEU A 190 0.58 -9.51 14.40
C LEU A 190 0.47 -9.34 15.92
N THR A 191 -0.72 -9.05 16.41
CA THR A 191 -0.99 -9.09 17.86
C THR A 191 -1.35 -10.51 18.30
N ARG A 192 -0.88 -10.93 19.47
CA ARG A 192 -1.43 -12.12 20.14
C ARG A 192 -2.87 -11.83 20.59
N PRO A 193 -3.81 -12.78 20.46
CA PRO A 193 -5.18 -12.58 20.92
C PRO A 193 -5.25 -12.09 22.37
N GLY A 194 -6.01 -11.02 22.61
CA GLY A 194 -6.20 -10.45 23.95
C GLY A 194 -5.04 -9.62 24.50
N SER A 195 -3.97 -9.37 23.74
CA SER A 195 -2.83 -8.57 24.20
C SER A 195 -2.18 -7.74 23.09
N ASN A 196 -1.31 -6.79 23.46
CA ASN A 196 -0.42 -6.09 22.54
C ASN A 196 0.97 -6.75 22.44
N PHE A 197 1.09 -8.04 22.80
CA PHE A 197 2.32 -8.78 22.54
C PHE A 197 2.41 -9.19 21.07
N PRO A 198 3.61 -9.15 20.46
CA PRO A 198 3.78 -9.56 19.08
C PRO A 198 3.62 -11.09 18.91
N SER A 199 3.02 -11.49 17.79
CA SER A 199 3.03 -12.84 17.23
C SER A 199 3.69 -12.78 15.86
N VAL A 200 4.70 -13.61 15.61
CA VAL A 200 5.46 -13.59 14.37
C VAL A 200 5.03 -14.74 13.47
N ARG A 201 4.67 -14.40 12.23
CA ARG A 201 4.46 -15.37 11.15
C ARG A 201 5.64 -15.29 10.19
N ALA A 202 6.58 -16.23 10.32
CA ALA A 202 7.77 -16.27 9.48
C ALA A 202 7.52 -17.02 8.15
N GLY A 203 8.38 -16.76 7.16
CA GLY A 203 8.43 -17.56 5.94
C GLY A 203 7.33 -17.25 4.93
N GLU A 204 6.72 -16.07 5.03
CA GLU A 204 5.64 -15.63 4.15
C GLU A 204 6.23 -15.40 2.75
N ASP A 205 5.77 -16.17 1.77
CA ASP A 205 6.29 -16.10 0.40
C ASP A 205 5.75 -14.86 -0.31
N LEU A 206 6.66 -13.93 -0.62
CA LEU A 206 6.33 -12.63 -1.21
C LEU A 206 6.54 -12.58 -2.72
N ARG A 207 6.93 -13.69 -3.37
CA ARG A 207 7.26 -13.71 -4.82
C ARG A 207 6.18 -13.07 -5.68
N HIS A 208 4.93 -13.46 -5.47
CA HIS A 208 3.81 -12.98 -6.27
C HIS A 208 3.42 -11.53 -5.93
N GLN A 209 3.62 -11.12 -4.68
CA GLN A 209 3.33 -9.77 -4.22
C GLN A 209 4.39 -8.78 -4.72
N ALA A 210 5.66 -9.15 -4.72
CA ALA A 210 6.75 -8.38 -5.33
C ALA A 210 6.56 -8.24 -6.85
N GLU A 211 6.22 -9.33 -7.55
CA GLU A 211 5.91 -9.27 -9.00
C GLU A 211 4.68 -8.40 -9.29
N ARG A 212 3.67 -8.42 -8.42
CA ARG A 212 2.52 -7.51 -8.53
C ARG A 212 2.94 -6.06 -8.31
N ALA A 213 3.80 -5.79 -7.32
CA ALA A 213 4.32 -4.46 -7.07
C ALA A 213 5.13 -3.92 -8.26
N ARG A 214 6.00 -4.76 -8.84
CA ARG A 214 6.76 -4.46 -10.06
C ARG A 214 5.86 -4.04 -11.22
N ARG A 215 4.86 -4.88 -11.55
CA ARG A 215 3.88 -4.54 -12.61
C ARG A 215 3.07 -3.29 -12.26
N GLY A 216 2.70 -3.12 -11.00
CA GLY A 216 2.01 -1.92 -10.52
C GLY A 216 2.84 -0.67 -10.76
N PHE A 217 4.15 -0.73 -10.51
CA PHE A 217 5.09 0.37 -10.75
C PHE A 217 5.20 0.70 -12.23
N GLU A 218 5.28 -0.30 -13.11
CA GLU A 218 5.30 -0.10 -14.58
C GLU A 218 4.00 0.55 -15.08
N LEU A 219 2.85 0.12 -14.57
CA LEU A 219 1.55 0.68 -14.92
C LEU A 219 1.40 2.13 -14.44
N LEU A 220 1.86 2.41 -13.21
CA LEU A 220 1.85 3.76 -12.66
C LEU A 220 2.76 4.70 -13.46
N GLU A 221 3.94 4.23 -13.87
CA GLU A 221 4.84 5.01 -14.71
C GLU A 221 4.24 5.25 -16.11
N ALA A 222 3.61 4.24 -16.71
CA ALA A 222 2.91 4.38 -17.98
C ALA A 222 1.75 5.38 -17.89
N ALA A 223 0.96 5.32 -16.82
CA ALA A 223 -0.09 6.28 -16.54
C ALA A 223 0.48 7.69 -16.34
N ALA A 224 1.57 7.84 -15.59
CA ALA A 224 2.22 9.12 -15.33
C ALA A 224 2.74 9.78 -16.62
N ARG A 225 3.27 9.00 -17.57
CA ARG A 225 3.67 9.51 -18.89
C ARG A 225 2.51 9.99 -19.75
N GLY A 226 1.31 9.47 -19.51
CA GLY A 226 0.07 9.88 -20.20
C GLY A 226 -0.60 11.10 -19.57
N LEU A 227 -0.15 11.56 -18.39
CA LEU A 227 -0.71 12.74 -17.75
C LEU A 227 -0.33 14.01 -18.52
N PRO A 228 -1.24 15.01 -18.60
CA PRO A 228 -0.92 16.29 -19.21
C PRO A 228 0.24 16.96 -18.45
N PRO A 229 1.05 17.80 -19.13
CA PRO A 229 2.11 18.55 -18.48
C PRO A 229 1.55 19.35 -17.30
N PHE A 230 2.23 19.29 -16.16
CA PHE A 230 1.89 20.03 -14.96
C PHE A 230 3.13 20.74 -14.42
N SER A 231 3.02 22.04 -14.18
CA SER A 231 4.04 22.88 -13.57
C SER A 231 3.56 23.33 -12.19
N PRO A 232 4.16 22.84 -11.09
CA PRO A 232 3.79 23.27 -9.74
C PRO A 232 4.07 24.76 -9.47
N VAL A 233 4.78 25.45 -10.37
CA VAL A 233 5.07 26.89 -10.28
C VAL A 233 4.05 27.71 -11.06
N ALA A 234 3.57 27.21 -12.20
CA ALA A 234 2.67 27.94 -13.08
C ALA A 234 1.20 27.55 -12.93
N ASP A 235 0.93 26.32 -12.48
CA ASP A 235 -0.41 25.74 -12.41
C ASP A 235 -0.89 25.64 -10.96
N ASP A 236 -2.18 25.91 -10.75
CA ASP A 236 -2.84 25.66 -9.47
C ASP A 236 -3.10 24.15 -9.31
N PRO A 237 -2.43 23.44 -8.38
CA PRO A 237 -2.61 22.00 -8.20
C PRO A 237 -4.04 21.62 -7.82
N VAL A 238 -4.76 22.48 -7.10
CA VAL A 238 -6.16 22.22 -6.72
C VAL A 238 -7.05 22.31 -7.95
N GLU A 239 -6.86 23.33 -8.78
CA GLU A 239 -7.59 23.50 -10.05
C GLU A 239 -7.31 22.34 -11.03
N ALA A 240 -6.04 21.94 -11.16
CA ALA A 240 -5.65 20.82 -12.00
C ALA A 240 -6.34 19.51 -11.57
N VAL A 241 -6.38 19.21 -10.26
CA VAL A 241 -7.10 18.04 -9.74
C VAL A 241 -8.61 18.17 -9.97
N MET A 242 -9.22 19.35 -9.78
CA MET A 242 -10.65 19.54 -10.01
C MET A 242 -11.05 19.27 -11.47
N ARG A 243 -10.18 19.59 -12.43
CA ARG A 243 -10.42 19.40 -13.87
C ARG A 243 -9.95 18.04 -14.41
N ALA A 244 -9.22 17.27 -13.60
CA ALA A 244 -8.79 15.94 -14.00
C ALA A 244 -10.00 15.05 -14.29
N GLU A 245 -9.89 14.20 -15.31
CA GLU A 245 -10.87 13.17 -15.61
C GLU A 245 -11.07 12.27 -14.38
N THR A 246 -12.33 11.92 -14.12
CA THR A 246 -12.72 11.14 -12.94
C THR A 246 -13.46 9.90 -13.35
N GLU A 247 -13.12 8.77 -12.73
CA GLU A 247 -13.85 7.52 -12.88
C GLU A 247 -14.48 7.12 -11.54
N TYR A 248 -15.80 7.36 -11.41
CA TYR A 248 -16.51 7.03 -10.19
C TYR A 248 -16.70 5.50 -10.02
N SER A 249 -16.53 5.01 -8.79
CA SER A 249 -16.77 3.63 -8.37
C SER A 249 -17.30 3.58 -6.95
N GLU A 250 -17.88 2.44 -6.55
CA GLU A 250 -18.40 2.26 -5.17
C GLU A 250 -17.30 2.46 -4.11
N ALA A 251 -16.05 2.12 -4.46
CA ALA A 251 -14.91 2.25 -3.56
C ALA A 251 -14.64 3.73 -3.20
N CYS A 252 -14.92 4.66 -4.11
CA CYS A 252 -14.72 6.10 -3.91
C CYS A 252 -15.43 6.62 -2.65
N LEU A 253 -16.63 6.12 -2.34
CA LEU A 253 -17.42 6.52 -1.17
C LEU A 253 -16.70 6.25 0.16
N ARG A 254 -15.71 5.35 0.18
CA ARG A 254 -15.02 4.96 1.42
C ARG A 254 -13.84 5.86 1.76
N PHE A 255 -13.21 6.49 0.76
CA PHE A 255 -11.90 7.13 0.95
C PHE A 255 -11.67 8.42 0.17
N CYS A 256 -12.48 8.75 -0.83
CA CYS A 256 -12.22 9.88 -1.72
C CYS A 256 -12.99 11.12 -1.26
N ASP A 257 -12.27 12.20 -0.93
CA ASP A 257 -12.90 13.48 -0.57
C ASP A 257 -13.72 14.13 -1.71
N ARG A 258 -13.56 13.66 -2.96
CA ARG A 258 -14.36 14.12 -4.13
C ARG A 258 -15.57 13.23 -4.43
N ALA A 259 -15.81 12.19 -3.63
CA ALA A 259 -16.80 11.16 -3.94
C ALA A 259 -18.20 11.75 -4.16
N ASP A 260 -18.62 12.74 -3.37
CA ASP A 260 -19.92 13.38 -3.50
C ASP A 260 -20.10 14.07 -4.86
N GLN A 261 -19.08 14.81 -5.32
CA GLN A 261 -19.10 15.45 -6.64
C GLN A 261 -19.16 14.41 -7.75
N CYS A 262 -18.27 13.41 -7.69
CA CYS A 262 -18.18 12.38 -8.72
C CYS A 262 -19.46 11.54 -8.78
N HIS A 263 -20.08 11.27 -7.62
CA HIS A 263 -21.37 10.59 -7.54
C HIS A 263 -22.48 11.46 -8.14
N ALA A 264 -22.55 12.76 -7.82
CA ALA A 264 -23.54 13.66 -8.39
C ALA A 264 -23.44 13.73 -9.92
N SER A 265 -22.23 13.83 -10.47
CA SER A 265 -21.97 13.75 -11.92
C SER A 265 -22.42 12.41 -12.50
N ALA A 266 -22.03 11.29 -11.85
CA ALA A 266 -22.41 9.94 -12.28
C ALA A 266 -23.93 9.72 -12.29
N VAL A 267 -24.67 10.31 -11.34
CA VAL A 267 -26.14 10.26 -11.33
C VAL A 267 -26.74 10.99 -12.54
N VAL A 268 -26.25 12.19 -12.85
CA VAL A 268 -26.72 12.98 -14.00
C VAL A 268 -26.42 12.28 -15.33
N GLU A 269 -25.25 11.66 -15.44
CA GLU A 269 -24.82 10.91 -16.63
C GLU A 269 -25.52 9.54 -16.77
N GLY A 270 -26.30 9.12 -15.77
CA GLY A 270 -26.89 7.79 -15.74
C GLY A 270 -25.85 6.68 -15.65
N ASN A 271 -24.68 6.94 -15.05
CA ASN A 271 -23.60 5.98 -14.95
C ASN A 271 -24.01 4.81 -14.02
N PRO A 272 -23.95 3.55 -14.48
CA PRO A 272 -24.28 2.37 -13.67
C PRO A 272 -23.55 2.25 -12.32
N ALA A 273 -22.36 2.87 -12.18
CA ALA A 273 -21.56 2.86 -10.96
C ALA A 273 -22.31 3.39 -9.72
N VAL A 274 -23.33 4.24 -9.91
CA VAL A 274 -24.15 4.77 -8.80
C VAL A 274 -24.96 3.66 -8.11
N LEU A 275 -25.19 2.53 -8.78
CA LEU A 275 -25.84 1.35 -8.22
C LEU A 275 -24.83 0.28 -7.76
N GLY A 276 -23.52 0.55 -7.86
CA GLY A 276 -22.44 -0.35 -7.46
C GLY A 276 -21.66 -0.94 -8.64
N ASP A 277 -20.45 -1.42 -8.35
CA ASP A 277 -19.50 -1.87 -9.38
C ASP A 277 -19.98 -3.15 -10.09
N GLU A 278 -20.76 -3.99 -9.41
CA GLU A 278 -21.37 -5.18 -10.02
C GLU A 278 -22.41 -4.82 -11.08
N VAL A 279 -23.26 -3.82 -10.81
CA VAL A 279 -24.25 -3.32 -11.77
C VAL A 279 -23.54 -2.69 -12.96
N ARG A 280 -22.47 -1.93 -12.72
CA ARG A 280 -21.61 -1.39 -13.80
C ARG A 280 -21.03 -2.47 -14.68
N ARG A 281 -20.47 -3.54 -14.10
CA ARG A 281 -19.95 -4.68 -14.87
C ARG A 281 -21.05 -5.38 -15.64
N PHE A 282 -22.25 -5.50 -15.07
CA PHE A 282 -23.38 -6.12 -15.74
C PHE A 282 -23.88 -5.28 -16.92
N LEU A 283 -24.08 -3.97 -16.75
CA LEU A 283 -24.58 -3.10 -17.83
C LEU A 283 -23.52 -2.80 -18.89
N GLY A 284 -22.23 -2.85 -18.54
CA GLY A 284 -21.13 -2.56 -19.46
C GLY A 284 -21.15 -1.09 -19.89
N GLU A 285 -21.26 -0.84 -21.18
CA GLU A 285 -21.31 0.51 -21.77
C GLU A 285 -22.72 1.12 -21.78
N VAL A 286 -23.74 0.39 -21.33
CA VAL A 286 -25.14 0.86 -21.33
C VAL A 286 -25.41 1.69 -20.08
N ASP A 287 -25.81 2.95 -20.25
CA ASP A 287 -26.23 3.81 -19.15
C ASP A 287 -27.59 3.36 -18.55
N LEU A 288 -27.88 3.83 -17.34
CA LEU A 288 -29.09 3.48 -16.60
C LEU A 288 -30.37 3.91 -17.32
N GLY A 289 -30.36 5.06 -18.00
CA GLY A 289 -31.51 5.53 -18.77
C GLY A 289 -31.83 4.58 -19.92
N ARG A 290 -30.82 4.18 -20.69
CA ARG A 290 -30.95 3.16 -21.74
C ARG A 290 -31.33 1.79 -21.18
N ALA A 291 -30.76 1.36 -20.06
CA ALA A 291 -31.14 0.10 -19.44
C ALA A 291 -32.63 0.07 -19.07
N VAL A 292 -33.16 1.15 -18.49
CA VAL A 292 -34.60 1.30 -18.17
C VAL A 292 -35.46 1.33 -19.45
N ALA A 293 -35.03 2.05 -20.48
CA ALA A 293 -35.74 2.09 -21.76
C ALA A 293 -35.84 0.71 -22.43
N LEU A 294 -34.74 -0.05 -22.43
CA LEU A 294 -34.70 -1.43 -22.94
C LEU A 294 -35.63 -2.35 -22.13
N LEU A 295 -35.66 -2.21 -20.80
CA LEU A 295 -36.59 -2.96 -19.95
C LEU A 295 -38.06 -2.62 -20.24
N ASN A 296 -38.33 -1.39 -20.67
CA ASN A 296 -39.65 -0.93 -21.09
C ASN A 296 -40.01 -1.30 -22.54
N GLY A 297 -39.13 -2.00 -23.25
CA GLY A 297 -39.40 -2.55 -24.58
C GLY A 297 -38.89 -1.69 -25.74
N GLU A 298 -38.02 -0.70 -25.51
CA GLU A 298 -37.33 -0.04 -26.62
C GLU A 298 -36.37 -0.99 -27.35
N ASP A 299 -36.23 -0.77 -28.66
CA ASP A 299 -35.32 -1.54 -29.49
C ASP A 299 -33.84 -1.23 -29.17
N PRO A 300 -32.96 -2.26 -29.21
CA PRO A 300 -31.55 -2.08 -28.95
C PRO A 300 -30.82 -1.40 -30.12
N ARG A 301 -30.06 -0.36 -29.81
CA ARG A 301 -29.38 0.50 -30.79
C ARG A 301 -27.93 0.08 -31.05
N SER A 302 -27.35 -0.71 -30.15
CA SER A 302 -25.94 -1.15 -30.23
C SER A 302 -25.78 -2.64 -29.98
N ALA A 303 -24.59 -3.18 -30.26
CA ALA A 303 -24.24 -4.55 -29.91
C ALA A 303 -24.27 -4.78 -28.40
N GLY A 304 -23.82 -3.79 -27.60
CA GLY A 304 -23.87 -3.81 -26.15
C GLY A 304 -25.29 -3.89 -25.60
N GLU A 305 -26.22 -3.10 -26.15
CA GLU A 305 -27.64 -3.14 -25.76
C GLU A 305 -28.31 -4.47 -26.12
N ARG A 306 -28.03 -5.02 -27.31
CA ARG A 306 -28.51 -6.35 -27.72
C ARG A 306 -28.01 -7.44 -26.77
N ASP A 307 -26.74 -7.36 -26.38
CA ASP A 307 -26.17 -8.31 -25.44
C ASP A 307 -26.78 -8.19 -24.04
N LEU A 308 -26.96 -6.96 -23.54
CA LEU A 308 -27.64 -6.70 -22.28
C LEU A 308 -29.07 -7.27 -22.28
N LEU A 309 -29.87 -7.02 -23.31
CA LEU A 309 -31.21 -7.57 -23.43
C LEU A 309 -31.22 -9.11 -23.39
N ARG A 310 -30.26 -9.76 -24.06
CA ARG A 310 -30.12 -11.23 -23.98
C ARG A 310 -29.85 -11.69 -22.55
N ARG A 311 -28.98 -10.97 -21.81
CA ARG A 311 -28.66 -11.28 -20.41
C ARG A 311 -29.85 -11.05 -19.48
N LEU A 312 -30.58 -9.95 -19.65
CA LEU A 312 -31.80 -9.64 -18.89
C LEU A 312 -32.89 -10.69 -19.11
N ARG A 313 -33.14 -11.09 -20.36
CA ARG A 313 -34.08 -12.17 -20.70
C ARG A 313 -33.69 -13.51 -20.07
N ARG A 314 -32.40 -13.87 -20.11
CA ARG A 314 -31.89 -15.08 -19.43
C ARG A 314 -32.07 -15.04 -17.92
N ALA A 315 -31.99 -13.86 -17.32
CA ALA A 315 -32.22 -13.64 -15.89
C ALA A 315 -33.71 -13.55 -15.52
N GLY A 316 -34.63 -13.63 -16.49
CA GLY A 316 -36.08 -13.48 -16.26
C GLY A 316 -36.52 -12.04 -15.96
N VAL A 317 -35.72 -11.04 -16.34
CA VAL A 317 -35.98 -9.62 -16.09
C VAL A 317 -36.45 -8.94 -17.39
N GLY A 318 -37.66 -8.40 -17.40
CA GLY A 318 -38.27 -7.70 -18.54
C GLY A 318 -39.68 -8.21 -18.88
N ARG A 319 -40.46 -7.45 -19.68
CA ARG A 319 -41.74 -7.94 -20.21
C ARG A 319 -41.51 -9.07 -21.23
N PRO A 320 -42.41 -10.07 -21.30
CA PRO A 320 -42.35 -11.13 -22.32
C PRO A 320 -42.37 -10.56 -23.75
#